data_AF-A0A3A2IZQ1-F1
#
_entry.id   AF-A0A3A2IZQ1-F1
#
_cell.length_a   1.000
_cell.length_b   1.000
_cell.length_c   1.000
_cell.angle_alpha   90.00
_cell.angle_beta   90.00
_cell.angle_gamma   90.00
#
_symmetry.space_group_name_H-M   'P 1'
#
loop_
_entity.id
_entity.type
_entity.pdbx_description
1 polymer ?
#
loop_
_entity_poly.entity_id
_entity_poly.type
_entity_poly.pdbx_seq_one_letter_code
_entity_poly.pdbx_strand_id
1 'polypeptide(L)'
;MINHARTLLLNVDGPHTVDPAVAGDVFIPSFNSKAATSALATVRATLFGTLPDYAGLVYRTAQYMDILHATDFKEYVYALDPRITYTPGGAGLVGATEGYTLSGPANSAQVFHAPAALATDTTGRLNFDWMLTKADSGTVNIAYLNTVVQQSVTFSGGVSSSIYLPGSNLCMTIFGNSVPAYVWQVHYTKVPAVDLGAVSAGLSAALPRFSTAVFGDPLIEPYLTFYNLATSTANLPLNLSGFLLGYIYRSNESSP
;
A
#
# COMPACT_ATOMS: atom_id res chain seq x y z
N MET A 1 -1.28 13.59 20.46
CA MET A 1 0.10 13.35 19.97
C MET A 1 0.19 13.91 18.56
N ILE A 2 1.28 14.56 18.14
CA ILE A 2 1.35 15.19 16.81
C ILE A 2 0.96 14.18 15.71
N ASN A 3 0.20 14.61 14.70
CA ASN A 3 -0.37 13.71 13.68
C ASN A 3 -1.20 12.53 14.26
N HIS A 4 -1.94 12.73 15.36
CA HIS A 4 -2.59 11.64 16.11
C HIS A 4 -3.45 10.73 15.24
N ALA A 5 -4.38 11.31 14.49
CA ALA A 5 -5.30 10.56 13.62
C ALA A 5 -4.55 9.76 12.55
N ARG A 6 -3.55 10.38 11.89
CA ARG A 6 -2.70 9.72 10.89
C ARG A 6 -1.95 8.55 11.50
N THR A 7 -1.38 8.75 12.70
CA THR A 7 -0.61 7.73 13.41
C THR A 7 -1.47 6.54 13.80
N LEU A 8 -2.69 6.78 14.28
CA LEU A 8 -3.67 5.73 14.57
C LEU A 8 -4.15 5.00 13.31
N LEU A 9 -4.35 5.72 12.20
CA LEU A 9 -4.75 5.13 10.92
C LEU A 9 -3.66 4.23 10.35
N LEU A 10 -2.41 4.67 10.42
CA LEU A 10 -1.24 3.93 9.95
C LEU A 10 -0.96 2.71 10.84
N ASN A 11 -1.04 2.92 12.17
CA ASN A 11 -0.84 1.95 13.23
C ASN A 11 0.47 1.15 13.10
N VAL A 12 1.59 1.89 12.98
CA VAL A 12 2.96 1.35 12.89
C VAL A 12 3.78 1.96 14.03
N ASP A 13 4.67 1.17 14.62
CA ASP A 13 5.56 1.62 15.69
C ASP A 13 6.40 2.84 15.27
N GLY A 14 6.62 3.75 16.21
CA GLY A 14 7.52 4.88 16.07
C GLY A 14 8.55 4.93 17.21
N PRO A 15 9.44 5.93 17.23
CA PRO A 15 9.50 7.06 16.30
C PRO A 15 10.01 6.65 14.91
N HIS A 16 9.53 7.33 13.89
CA HIS A 16 9.97 7.17 12.50
C HIS A 16 10.27 8.53 11.88
N THR A 17 11.42 8.66 11.24
CA THR A 17 11.85 9.84 10.48
C THR A 17 11.44 9.71 9.03
N VAL A 18 10.97 10.81 8.42
CA VAL A 18 10.51 10.86 7.03
C VAL A 18 11.56 10.30 6.08
N ASP A 19 11.16 9.34 5.24
CA ASP A 19 11.90 8.88 4.08
C ASP A 19 11.40 9.62 2.82
N PRO A 20 12.20 10.51 2.21
CA PRO A 20 11.79 11.24 1.01
C PRO A 20 11.61 10.33 -0.22
N ALA A 21 12.11 9.09 -0.20
CA ALA A 21 11.87 8.13 -1.27
C ALA A 21 10.48 7.47 -1.19
N VAL A 22 9.77 7.61 -0.07
CA VAL A 22 8.45 7.02 0.14
C VAL A 22 7.36 8.09 0.00
N ALA A 23 6.58 7.99 -1.07
CA ALA A 23 5.48 8.93 -1.33
C ALA A 23 4.46 8.95 -0.18
N GLY A 24 4.20 10.14 0.36
CA GLY A 24 3.26 10.35 1.47
C GLY A 24 3.85 10.12 2.86
N ASP A 25 5.16 9.89 2.97
CA ASP A 25 5.81 9.67 4.26
C ASP A 25 5.86 10.94 5.11
N VAL A 26 5.59 10.76 6.40
CA VAL A 26 5.45 11.81 7.40
C VAL A 26 5.92 11.25 8.72
N PHE A 27 6.60 12.10 9.48
CA PHE A 27 7.06 11.83 10.83
C PHE A 27 6.00 11.13 11.70
N ILE A 28 6.42 10.02 12.32
CA ILE A 28 5.65 9.30 13.33
C ILE A 28 6.34 9.56 14.68
N PRO A 29 5.66 10.12 15.68
CA PRO A 29 6.21 10.28 17.02
C PRO A 29 6.41 8.93 17.72
N SER A 30 6.96 8.93 18.94
CA SER A 30 7.02 7.74 19.78
C SER A 30 5.62 7.19 20.02
N PHE A 31 5.29 6.10 19.33
CA PHE A 31 3.99 5.47 19.31
C PHE A 31 4.20 3.96 19.26
N ASN A 32 3.42 3.21 20.03
CA ASN A 32 3.37 1.77 19.92
C ASN A 32 2.12 1.41 19.14
N SER A 33 2.29 0.60 18.10
CA SER A 33 1.18 0.04 17.35
C SER A 33 0.25 -0.73 18.28
N LYS A 34 -1.03 -0.56 18.02
CA LYS A 34 -2.09 -1.14 18.83
C LYS A 34 -2.53 -2.47 18.24
N ALA A 35 -2.77 -3.45 19.11
CA ALA A 35 -3.34 -4.73 18.69
C ALA A 35 -4.74 -4.50 18.11
N ALA A 36 -4.93 -4.90 16.84
CA ALA A 36 -6.23 -4.81 16.21
C ALA A 36 -7.10 -6.01 16.61
N THR A 37 -8.31 -5.75 17.11
CA THR A 37 -9.35 -6.79 17.21
C THR A 37 -9.63 -7.38 15.82
N SER A 38 -10.22 -8.57 15.73
CA SER A 38 -10.55 -9.20 14.45
C SER A 38 -11.38 -8.30 13.52
N ALA A 39 -12.28 -7.49 14.10
CA ALA A 39 -13.06 -6.51 13.37
C ALA A 39 -12.20 -5.35 12.82
N LEU A 40 -11.33 -4.76 13.65
CA LEU A 40 -10.41 -3.71 13.20
C LEU A 40 -9.39 -4.24 12.19
N ALA A 41 -8.95 -5.49 12.33
CA ALA A 41 -8.08 -6.15 11.35
C ALA A 41 -8.79 -6.33 10.00
N THR A 42 -10.09 -6.64 10.00
CA THR A 42 -10.90 -6.71 8.77
C THR A 42 -10.97 -5.36 8.08
N VAL A 43 -11.31 -4.30 8.80
CA VAL A 43 -11.35 -2.93 8.25
C VAL A 43 -9.98 -2.54 7.70
N ARG A 44 -8.91 -2.78 8.47
CA ARG A 44 -7.54 -2.49 8.06
C ARG A 44 -7.14 -3.24 6.80
N ALA A 45 -7.49 -4.52 6.68
CA ALA A 45 -7.21 -5.31 5.50
C ALA A 45 -7.97 -4.81 4.26
N THR A 46 -9.18 -4.27 4.43
CA THR A 46 -9.92 -3.65 3.33
C THR A 46 -9.34 -2.29 2.92
N LEU A 47 -8.91 -1.47 3.89
CA LEU A 47 -8.27 -0.18 3.61
C LEU A 47 -6.92 -0.39 2.90
N PHE A 48 -6.04 -1.17 3.49
CA PHE A 48 -4.65 -1.22 3.07
C PHE A 48 -4.29 -2.41 2.19
N GLY A 49 -5.17 -3.40 2.07
CA GLY A 49 -4.83 -4.72 1.52
C GLY A 49 -4.44 -5.71 2.61
N THR A 50 -4.32 -6.99 2.22
CA THR A 50 -4.10 -8.09 3.17
C THR A 50 -2.68 -8.17 3.72
N LEU A 51 -1.70 -7.65 2.99
CA LEU A 51 -0.28 -7.77 3.35
C LEU A 51 0.56 -6.57 2.85
N PRO A 52 0.16 -5.32 3.17
CA PRO A 52 0.79 -4.13 2.63
C PRO A 52 2.22 -3.98 3.17
N ASP A 53 3.08 -3.39 2.36
CA ASP A 53 4.38 -2.91 2.80
C ASP A 53 4.28 -1.48 3.35
N TYR A 54 5.37 -0.98 3.90
CA TYR A 54 5.41 0.36 4.50
C TYR A 54 5.00 1.45 3.50
N ALA A 55 5.50 1.38 2.27
CA ALA A 55 5.17 2.33 1.22
C ALA A 55 3.67 2.33 0.90
N GLY A 56 3.05 1.15 0.78
CA GLY A 56 1.61 1.02 0.56
C GLY A 56 0.77 1.55 1.72
N LEU A 57 1.19 1.30 2.95
CA LEU A 57 0.55 1.85 4.14
C LEU A 57 0.56 3.37 4.12
N VAL A 58 1.75 3.96 4.00
CA VAL A 58 1.95 5.40 4.04
C VAL A 58 1.24 6.12 2.90
N TYR A 59 1.35 5.58 1.68
CA TYR A 59 0.69 6.14 0.51
C TYR A 59 -0.83 6.17 0.67
N ARG A 60 -1.43 5.05 1.11
CA ARG A 60 -2.87 4.98 1.37
C ARG A 60 -3.30 5.88 2.50
N THR A 61 -2.54 5.91 3.59
CA THR A 61 -2.81 6.82 4.70
C THR A 61 -2.82 8.26 4.21
N ALA A 62 -1.90 8.68 3.33
CA ALA A 62 -1.92 10.02 2.75
C ALA A 62 -3.21 10.29 1.95
N GLN A 63 -3.61 9.37 1.07
CA GLN A 63 -4.88 9.49 0.32
C GLN A 63 -6.11 9.60 1.24
N TYR A 64 -6.13 8.83 2.33
CA TYR A 64 -7.22 8.87 3.31
C TYR A 64 -7.24 10.14 4.13
N MET A 65 -6.07 10.66 4.52
CA MET A 65 -5.99 11.95 5.21
C MET A 65 -6.44 13.09 4.29
N ASP A 66 -6.12 13.04 2.99
CA ASP A 66 -6.62 14.02 2.02
C ASP A 66 -8.16 14.01 1.94
N ILE A 67 -8.78 12.83 1.93
CA ILE A 67 -10.24 12.70 1.99
C ILE A 67 -10.79 13.33 3.27
N LEU A 68 -10.25 12.98 4.43
CA LEU A 68 -10.74 13.50 5.71
C LEU A 68 -10.65 15.03 5.77
N HIS A 69 -9.54 15.60 5.30
CA HIS A 69 -9.33 17.05 5.26
C HIS A 69 -10.16 17.79 4.21
N ALA A 70 -10.58 17.10 3.15
CA ALA A 70 -11.45 17.65 2.11
C ALA A 70 -12.93 17.73 2.52
N THR A 71 -13.32 17.11 3.64
CA THR A 71 -14.70 17.13 4.14
C THR A 71 -14.84 18.05 5.35
N ASP A 72 -16.09 18.40 5.68
CA ASP A 72 -16.42 19.13 6.92
C ASP A 72 -16.10 18.32 8.20
N PHE A 73 -15.78 17.03 8.07
CA PHE A 73 -15.46 16.14 9.18
C PHE A 73 -13.99 16.18 9.61
N LYS A 74 -13.16 17.02 8.98
CA LYS A 74 -11.78 17.28 9.41
C LYS A 74 -11.66 17.78 10.85
N GLU A 75 -12.72 18.36 11.40
CA GLU A 75 -12.76 18.78 12.81
C GLU A 75 -12.57 17.61 13.77
N TYR A 76 -13.03 16.40 13.42
CA TYR A 76 -12.75 15.19 14.22
C TYR A 76 -11.28 14.78 14.17
N VAL A 77 -10.57 15.09 13.09
CA VAL A 77 -9.11 14.90 13.01
C VAL A 77 -8.41 15.87 13.96
N TYR A 78 -8.79 17.15 13.93
CA TYR A 78 -8.20 18.19 14.78
C TYR A 78 -8.56 18.04 16.26
N ALA A 79 -9.72 17.48 16.57
CA ALA A 79 -10.12 17.17 17.95
C ALA A 79 -9.19 16.16 18.63
N LEU A 80 -8.58 15.25 17.88
CA LEU A 80 -7.60 14.31 18.42
C LEU A 80 -6.25 14.97 18.69
N ASP A 81 -5.73 15.73 17.73
CA ASP A 81 -4.59 16.63 17.91
C ASP A 81 -4.53 17.63 16.75
N PRO A 82 -4.57 18.96 17.00
CA PRO A 82 -4.57 19.96 15.94
C PRO A 82 -3.19 20.17 15.29
N ARG A 83 -2.11 19.61 15.86
CA ARG A 83 -0.75 19.76 15.32
C ARG A 83 -0.55 18.74 14.20
N ILE A 84 -0.58 19.23 12.96
CA ILE A 84 -0.28 18.45 11.75
C ILE A 84 1.04 18.89 11.13
N THR A 85 1.84 17.94 10.64
CA THR A 85 3.12 18.21 9.95
C THR A 85 3.14 17.75 8.50
N TYR A 86 2.01 17.28 7.99
CA TYR A 86 1.81 16.94 6.58
C TYR A 86 0.98 18.02 5.92
N THR A 87 1.06 18.09 4.59
CA THR A 87 0.30 19.06 3.78
C THR A 87 -0.93 18.37 3.19
N PRO A 88 -2.15 18.62 3.69
CA PRO A 88 -3.36 18.09 3.09
C PRO A 88 -3.49 18.55 1.62
N GLY A 89 -3.81 17.63 0.73
CA GLY A 89 -3.91 17.87 -0.71
C GLY A 89 -2.57 18.13 -1.41
N GLY A 90 -1.44 18.04 -0.70
CA GLY A 90 -0.11 18.36 -1.23
C GLY A 90 0.60 17.20 -1.92
N ALA A 91 0.29 15.95 -1.54
CA ALA A 91 0.86 14.76 -2.19
C ALA A 91 0.08 14.34 -3.45
N GLY A 92 -1.13 14.90 -3.62
CA GLY A 92 -2.08 14.52 -4.65
C GLY A 92 -2.66 13.13 -4.41
N LEU A 93 -3.97 12.97 -4.57
CA LEU A 93 -4.66 11.67 -4.62
C LEU A 93 -4.10 10.72 -5.71
N VAL A 94 -3.13 11.17 -6.51
CA VAL A 94 -2.61 10.59 -7.76
C VAL A 94 -1.06 10.55 -7.80
N GLY A 95 -0.36 10.75 -6.67
CA GLY A 95 1.06 11.11 -6.65
C GLY A 95 2.10 9.99 -6.80
N ALA A 96 1.74 8.71 -6.70
CA ALA A 96 2.74 7.65 -6.91
C ALA A 96 3.03 7.50 -8.40
N THR A 97 4.29 7.73 -8.80
CA THR A 97 4.75 7.41 -10.15
C THR A 97 5.03 5.92 -10.18
N GLU A 98 4.24 5.15 -10.94
CA GLU A 98 4.58 3.77 -11.27
C GLU A 98 5.88 3.76 -12.07
N GLY A 99 6.81 2.90 -11.69
CA GLY A 99 8.10 2.84 -12.36
C GLY A 99 9.02 1.78 -11.79
N TYR A 100 10.04 1.44 -12.57
CA TYR A 100 11.07 0.50 -12.17
C TYR A 100 12.46 1.11 -12.28
N THR A 101 13.39 0.58 -11.49
CA THR A 101 14.82 0.76 -11.69
C THR A 101 15.48 -0.59 -11.90
N LEU A 102 16.48 -0.61 -12.77
CA LEU A 102 17.29 -1.79 -13.08
C LEU A 102 18.74 -1.45 -12.76
N SER A 103 19.36 -2.23 -11.89
CA SER A 103 20.80 -2.18 -11.64
C SER A 103 21.43 -3.52 -12.05
N GLY A 104 22.64 -3.44 -12.59
CA GLY A 104 23.36 -4.59 -13.14
C GLY A 104 24.43 -4.14 -14.14
N PRO A 105 25.05 -5.08 -14.86
CA PRO A 105 26.03 -4.74 -15.89
C PRO A 105 25.42 -3.84 -16.97
N ALA A 106 26.14 -2.79 -17.36
CA ALA A 106 25.64 -1.82 -18.33
C ALA A 106 25.23 -2.49 -19.64
N ASN A 107 24.07 -2.09 -20.19
CA ASN A 107 23.52 -2.57 -21.46
C ASN A 107 23.33 -4.09 -21.57
N SER A 108 23.21 -4.79 -20.44
CA SER A 108 23.07 -6.26 -20.40
C SER A 108 21.65 -6.76 -20.19
N ALA A 109 20.70 -5.88 -19.84
CA ALA A 109 19.30 -6.23 -19.71
C ALA A 109 18.38 -5.01 -19.92
N GLN A 110 17.11 -5.28 -20.23
CA GLN A 110 16.02 -4.31 -20.26
C GLN A 110 14.76 -4.92 -19.63
N VAL A 111 13.96 -4.08 -18.97
CA VAL A 111 12.69 -4.46 -18.33
C VAL A 111 11.53 -3.85 -19.12
N PHE A 112 10.45 -4.61 -19.28
CA PHE A 112 9.26 -4.20 -20.00
C PHE A 112 8.01 -4.69 -19.29
N HIS A 113 6.86 -4.09 -19.61
CA HIS A 113 5.56 -4.61 -19.21
C HIS A 113 5.15 -5.73 -20.16
N ALA A 114 4.80 -6.89 -19.59
CA ALA A 114 4.18 -7.99 -20.31
C ALA A 114 2.71 -7.67 -20.62
N PRO A 115 2.18 -8.10 -21.79
CA PRO A 115 0.80 -7.84 -22.20
C PRO A 115 -0.27 -8.65 -21.45
N ALA A 116 0.09 -9.49 -20.48
CA ALA A 116 -0.86 -10.34 -19.78
C ALA A 116 -1.62 -9.57 -18.69
N ALA A 117 -2.92 -9.81 -18.58
CA ALA A 117 -3.77 -9.29 -17.52
C ALA A 117 -3.30 -9.81 -16.15
N LEU A 118 -3.13 -8.90 -15.19
CA LEU A 118 -2.67 -9.19 -13.83
C LEU A 118 -3.66 -10.13 -13.10
N ALA A 119 -3.12 -10.98 -12.22
CA ALA A 119 -3.87 -11.35 -11.03
C ALA A 119 -4.07 -10.07 -10.21
N THR A 120 -5.32 -9.72 -9.88
CA THR A 120 -5.64 -8.52 -9.09
C THR A 120 -4.89 -8.57 -7.76
N ASP A 121 -3.84 -7.76 -7.63
CA ASP A 121 -3.06 -7.72 -6.39
C ASP A 121 -3.83 -6.99 -5.30
N THR A 122 -4.35 -7.77 -4.35
CA THR A 122 -5.10 -7.30 -3.18
C THR A 122 -4.23 -7.20 -1.92
N THR A 123 -2.92 -7.44 -2.03
CA THR A 123 -2.00 -7.39 -0.88
C THR A 123 -1.79 -5.96 -0.39
N GLY A 124 -1.87 -4.98 -1.29
CA GLY A 124 -1.61 -3.58 -0.98
C GLY A 124 -0.14 -3.16 -0.94
N ARG A 125 0.78 -4.06 -1.32
CA ARG A 125 2.21 -3.74 -1.47
C ARG A 125 2.46 -2.78 -2.61
N LEU A 126 3.37 -1.82 -2.47
CA LEU A 126 3.77 -0.97 -3.58
C LEU A 126 5.16 -1.29 -4.13
N ASN A 127 6.06 -1.79 -3.29
CA ASN A 127 7.44 -2.06 -3.65
C ASN A 127 7.70 -3.55 -3.85
N PHE A 128 8.41 -3.84 -4.93
CA PHE A 128 8.80 -5.18 -5.33
C PHE A 128 10.28 -5.16 -5.71
N ASP A 129 11.02 -6.11 -5.14
CA ASP A 129 12.45 -6.27 -5.39
C ASP A 129 12.70 -7.69 -5.89
N TRP A 130 13.37 -7.78 -7.03
CA TRP A 130 13.86 -9.04 -7.59
C TRP A 130 15.36 -8.99 -7.74
N MET A 131 16.03 -10.07 -7.36
CA MET A 131 17.44 -10.29 -7.68
C MET A 131 17.54 -11.46 -8.66
N LEU A 132 18.00 -11.18 -9.87
CA LEU A 132 18.13 -12.15 -10.94
C LEU A 132 19.60 -12.52 -11.07
N THR A 133 19.90 -13.82 -10.99
CA THR A 133 21.24 -14.37 -11.17
C THR A 133 21.21 -15.32 -12.35
N LYS A 134 22.00 -15.04 -13.40
CA LYS A 134 22.21 -15.99 -14.49
C LYS A 134 23.05 -17.15 -13.99
N ALA A 135 22.44 -18.33 -13.83
CA ALA A 135 23.11 -19.51 -13.30
C ALA A 135 24.00 -20.19 -14.36
N ASP A 136 23.51 -20.24 -15.59
CA ASP A 136 24.19 -20.81 -16.76
C ASP A 136 23.65 -20.18 -18.07
N SER A 137 23.97 -20.75 -19.23
CA SER A 137 23.52 -20.25 -20.53
C SER A 137 22.01 -20.39 -20.79
N GLY A 138 21.30 -21.19 -20.00
CA GLY A 138 19.89 -21.54 -20.20
C GLY A 138 19.00 -21.35 -18.98
N THR A 139 19.53 -20.89 -17.84
CA THR A 139 18.77 -20.77 -16.59
C THR A 139 19.05 -19.46 -15.87
N VAL A 140 17.97 -18.81 -15.43
CA VAL A 140 18.01 -17.64 -14.54
C VAL A 140 17.31 -17.97 -13.24
N ASN A 141 17.99 -17.71 -12.12
CA ASN A 141 17.42 -17.77 -10.79
C ASN A 141 16.88 -16.39 -10.42
N ILE A 142 15.65 -16.32 -9.94
CA ILE A 142 14.98 -15.08 -9.55
C ILE A 142 14.65 -15.19 -8.07
N ALA A 143 15.37 -14.46 -7.23
CA ALA A 143 15.01 -14.31 -5.83
C ALA A 143 13.95 -13.21 -5.71
N TYR A 144 12.84 -13.53 -5.03
CA TYR A 144 11.72 -12.64 -4.77
C TYR A 144 11.17 -12.95 -3.39
N LEU A 145 11.05 -11.94 -2.52
CA LEU A 145 10.70 -12.14 -1.11
C LEU A 145 11.61 -13.22 -0.48
N ASN A 146 11.02 -14.32 0.03
CA ASN A 146 11.71 -15.45 0.62
C ASN A 146 11.73 -16.69 -0.29
N THR A 147 11.51 -16.51 -1.59
CA THR A 147 11.47 -17.62 -2.56
C THR A 147 12.48 -17.40 -3.68
N VAL A 148 12.95 -18.50 -4.25
CA VAL A 148 13.78 -18.51 -5.46
C VAL A 148 13.02 -19.28 -6.53
N VAL A 149 12.76 -18.62 -7.66
CA VAL A 149 12.10 -19.21 -8.83
C VAL A 149 13.16 -19.40 -9.91
N GLN A 150 13.22 -20.58 -10.51
CA GLN A 150 14.07 -20.83 -11.67
C GLN A 150 13.25 -20.72 -12.95
N GLN A 151 13.78 -20.02 -13.95
CA GLN A 151 13.19 -19.96 -15.29
C GLN A 151 14.22 -20.36 -16.33
N SER A 152 13.82 -21.30 -17.19
CA SER A 152 14.59 -21.63 -18.40
C SER A 152 14.48 -20.48 -19.39
N VAL A 153 15.62 -20.09 -19.97
CA VAL A 153 15.71 -19.03 -20.98
C VAL A 153 16.36 -19.57 -22.25
N THR A 154 15.87 -19.14 -23.39
CA THR A 154 16.50 -19.43 -24.69
C THR A 154 17.03 -18.13 -25.28
N PHE A 155 18.17 -18.18 -25.98
CA PHE A 155 18.75 -17.02 -26.64
C PHE A 155 18.59 -17.13 -28.15
N SER A 156 18.02 -16.09 -28.77
CA SER A 156 17.92 -15.95 -30.22
C SER A 156 18.41 -14.57 -30.62
N GLY A 157 19.32 -14.49 -31.60
CA GLY A 157 19.92 -13.22 -32.02
C GLY A 157 20.65 -12.47 -30.89
N GLY A 158 21.13 -13.18 -29.86
CA GLY A 158 21.79 -12.56 -28.70
C GLY A 158 20.87 -11.95 -27.64
N VAL A 159 19.56 -12.15 -27.75
CA VAL A 159 18.55 -11.71 -26.77
C VAL A 159 17.88 -12.93 -26.15
N SER A 160 17.64 -12.91 -24.84
CA SER A 160 16.89 -13.97 -24.17
C SER A 160 15.40 -13.93 -24.52
N SER A 161 14.71 -15.06 -24.36
CA SER A 161 13.26 -15.08 -24.13
C SER A 161 12.88 -14.23 -22.90
N SER A 162 11.63 -13.77 -22.83
CA SER A 162 11.14 -13.00 -21.68
C SER A 162 11.23 -13.79 -20.39
N ILE A 163 11.84 -13.18 -19.37
CA ILE A 163 11.93 -13.68 -18.00
C ILE A 163 10.86 -12.97 -17.19
N TYR A 164 9.85 -13.69 -16.71
CA TYR A 164 8.72 -13.07 -16.00
C TYR A 164 9.07 -12.84 -14.53
N LEU A 165 8.84 -11.63 -14.02
CA LEU A 165 9.13 -11.30 -12.64
C LEU A 165 7.96 -11.73 -11.74
N PRO A 166 8.15 -12.69 -10.82
CA PRO A 166 7.07 -13.23 -10.00
C PRO A 166 6.31 -12.14 -9.24
N GLY A 167 4.97 -12.21 -9.25
CA GLY A 167 4.12 -11.26 -8.56
C GLY A 167 3.89 -9.93 -9.29
N SER A 168 4.30 -9.80 -10.56
CA SER A 168 4.09 -8.58 -11.36
C SER A 168 3.71 -8.88 -12.81
N ASN A 169 3.39 -7.82 -13.58
CA ASN A 169 3.31 -7.85 -15.04
C ASN A 169 4.66 -7.52 -15.69
N LEU A 170 5.76 -7.42 -14.95
CA LEU A 170 7.04 -7.09 -15.54
C LEU A 170 7.71 -8.34 -16.10
N CYS A 171 8.36 -8.18 -17.24
CA CYS A 171 9.30 -9.14 -17.76
C CYS A 171 10.63 -8.45 -18.08
N MET A 172 11.71 -9.22 -18.02
CA MET A 172 13.06 -8.77 -18.35
C MET A 172 13.59 -9.57 -19.52
N THR A 173 14.36 -8.93 -20.39
CA THR A 173 15.20 -9.62 -21.38
C THR A 173 16.66 -9.33 -21.08
N ILE A 174 17.52 -10.32 -21.31
CA ILE A 174 18.97 -10.24 -21.14
C ILE A 174 19.62 -10.18 -22.51
N PHE A 175 20.60 -9.30 -22.66
CA PHE A 175 21.44 -9.18 -23.84
C PHE A 175 22.77 -9.89 -23.63
N GLY A 176 23.18 -10.65 -24.64
CA GLY A 176 24.43 -11.41 -24.62
C GLY A 176 24.30 -12.77 -23.95
N ASN A 177 24.88 -13.79 -24.59
CA ASN A 177 24.94 -15.15 -24.04
C ASN A 177 26.26 -15.43 -23.29
N SER A 178 27.21 -14.50 -23.30
CA SER A 178 28.49 -14.66 -22.61
C SER A 178 28.33 -14.73 -21.09
N VAL A 179 29.09 -15.63 -20.46
CA VAL A 179 29.23 -15.81 -19.01
C VAL A 179 30.39 -14.89 -18.58
N PRO A 180 30.20 -14.05 -17.55
CA PRO A 180 30.13 -14.49 -16.16
C PRO A 180 28.72 -14.44 -15.59
N ALA A 181 28.55 -15.03 -14.40
CA ALA A 181 27.33 -14.96 -13.61
C ALA A 181 26.96 -13.49 -13.35
N TYR A 182 26.09 -12.95 -14.19
CA TYR A 182 25.56 -11.61 -14.02
C TYR A 182 24.46 -11.62 -12.97
N VAL A 183 24.47 -10.58 -12.14
CA VAL A 183 23.43 -10.30 -11.18
C VAL A 183 22.77 -8.98 -11.58
N TRP A 184 21.45 -9.01 -11.67
CA TRP A 184 20.62 -7.83 -11.84
C TRP A 184 19.72 -7.68 -10.63
N GLN A 185 19.48 -6.44 -10.23
CA GLN A 185 18.42 -6.11 -9.29
C GLN A 185 17.40 -5.24 -10.00
N VAL A 186 16.14 -5.65 -9.92
CA VAL A 186 14.99 -4.89 -10.41
C VAL A 186 14.21 -4.44 -9.20
N HIS A 187 14.07 -3.13 -9.03
CA HIS A 187 13.15 -2.54 -8.08
C HIS A 187 11.96 -1.98 -8.85
N TYR A 188 10.75 -2.21 -8.36
CA TYR A 188 9.54 -1.71 -8.97
C TYR A 188 8.61 -1.14 -7.92
N THR A 189 8.14 0.08 -8.16
CA THR A 189 7.07 0.72 -7.41
C THR A 189 5.82 0.72 -8.28
N LYS A 190 4.77 0.04 -7.82
CA LYS A 190 3.46 0.08 -8.47
C LYS A 190 2.57 1.15 -7.86
N VAL A 191 1.51 1.52 -8.57
CA VAL A 191 0.35 2.20 -7.98
C VAL A 191 -0.60 1.18 -7.34
N PRO A 192 -1.43 1.58 -6.34
CA PRO A 192 -2.41 0.68 -5.78
C PRO A 192 -3.39 0.15 -6.85
N ALA A 193 -3.52 -1.17 -6.94
CA ALA A 193 -4.38 -1.81 -7.95
C ALA A 193 -5.88 -1.61 -7.69
N VAL A 194 -6.26 -1.43 -6.43
CA VAL A 194 -7.64 -1.18 -6.01
C VAL A 194 -7.87 0.33 -5.96
N ASP A 195 -8.90 0.88 -6.58
CA ASP A 195 -9.20 2.31 -6.39
C ASP A 195 -9.96 2.58 -5.07
N LEU A 196 -10.10 3.85 -4.70
CA LEU A 196 -10.78 4.25 -3.46
C LEU A 196 -12.28 3.89 -3.46
N GLY A 197 -12.91 3.84 -4.64
CA GLY A 197 -14.30 3.40 -4.80
C GLY A 197 -14.47 1.91 -4.50
N ALA A 198 -13.56 1.08 -4.99
CA ALA A 198 -13.51 -0.35 -4.68
C ALA A 198 -13.23 -0.61 -3.19
N VAL A 199 -12.37 0.21 -2.54
CA VAL A 199 -12.18 0.15 -1.08
C VAL A 199 -13.48 0.48 -0.34
N SER A 200 -14.16 1.58 -0.69
CA SER A 200 -15.44 1.99 -0.10
C SER A 200 -16.53 0.93 -0.26
N ALA A 201 -16.63 0.33 -1.46
CA ALA A 201 -17.57 -0.76 -1.74
C ALA A 201 -17.24 -2.00 -0.89
N GLY A 202 -15.95 -2.35 -0.76
CA GLY A 202 -15.50 -3.45 0.09
C GLY A 202 -15.85 -3.23 1.56
N LEU A 203 -15.64 -2.03 2.08
CA LEU A 203 -15.98 -1.66 3.47
C LEU A 203 -17.50 -1.73 3.70
N SER A 204 -18.28 -1.20 2.77
CA SER A 204 -19.75 -1.24 2.82
C SER A 204 -20.28 -2.66 2.80
N ALA A 205 -19.72 -3.53 1.95
CA ALA A 205 -20.10 -4.94 1.90
C ALA A 205 -19.72 -5.72 3.17
N ALA A 206 -18.60 -5.34 3.81
CA ALA A 206 -18.13 -5.96 5.05
C ALA A 206 -18.71 -5.34 6.32
N LEU A 207 -19.42 -4.20 6.24
CA LEU A 207 -19.94 -3.44 7.38
C LEU A 207 -20.68 -4.31 8.42
N PRO A 208 -21.58 -5.24 8.04
CA PRO A 208 -22.26 -6.09 9.03
C PRO A 208 -21.31 -6.93 9.91
N ARG A 209 -20.09 -7.21 9.44
CA ARG A 209 -19.09 -8.03 10.15
C ARG A 209 -18.35 -7.26 11.24
N PHE A 210 -18.28 -5.94 11.15
CA PHE A 210 -17.49 -5.10 12.06
C PHE A 210 -18.28 -3.94 12.67
N SER A 211 -19.54 -3.71 12.27
CA SER A 211 -20.32 -2.53 12.65
C SER A 211 -20.31 -2.28 14.16
N THR A 212 -20.76 -3.25 14.96
CA THR A 212 -20.81 -3.12 16.43
C THR A 212 -19.43 -2.91 17.05
N ALA A 213 -18.40 -3.56 16.53
CA ALA A 213 -17.04 -3.44 17.08
C ALA A 213 -16.39 -2.09 16.74
N VAL A 214 -16.76 -1.47 15.61
CA VAL A 214 -16.20 -0.18 15.18
C VAL A 214 -17.05 0.97 15.72
N PHE A 215 -18.36 0.93 15.54
CA PHE A 215 -19.29 2.02 15.86
C PHE A 215 -20.01 1.87 17.21
N GLY A 216 -19.98 0.69 17.82
CA GLY A 216 -20.65 0.42 19.10
C GLY A 216 -22.12 0.05 18.96
N ASP A 217 -22.70 -0.41 20.07
CA ASP A 217 -24.13 -0.63 20.26
C ASP A 217 -24.46 -0.38 21.75
N PRO A 218 -25.29 0.62 22.11
CA PRO A 218 -26.01 1.53 21.21
C PRO A 218 -25.08 2.50 20.45
N LEU A 219 -25.55 2.97 19.29
CA LEU A 219 -24.87 4.03 18.54
C LEU A 219 -25.00 5.37 19.28
N ILE A 220 -23.89 5.84 19.83
CA ILE A 220 -23.77 7.13 20.53
C ILE A 220 -22.75 8.01 19.82
N GLU A 221 -22.87 9.33 19.97
CA GLU A 221 -21.89 10.24 19.39
C GLU A 221 -20.48 10.04 20.00
N PRO A 222 -19.40 10.16 19.21
CA PRO A 222 -19.38 10.57 17.79
C PRO A 222 -19.63 9.42 16.79
N TYR A 223 -19.76 8.19 17.25
CA TYR A 223 -19.88 7.01 16.39
C TYR A 223 -21.19 6.95 15.60
N LEU A 224 -22.28 7.53 16.12
CA LEU A 224 -23.53 7.69 15.37
C LEU A 224 -23.30 8.50 14.09
N THR A 225 -22.61 9.65 14.19
CA THR A 225 -22.21 10.44 13.02
C THR A 225 -21.38 9.61 12.05
N PHE A 226 -20.37 8.88 12.54
CA PHE A 226 -19.48 8.09 11.68
C PHE A 226 -20.23 6.95 10.96
N TYR A 227 -21.16 6.29 11.65
CA TYR A 227 -21.99 5.23 11.06
C TYR A 227 -22.93 5.77 9.98
N ASN A 228 -23.57 6.92 10.22
CA ASN A 228 -24.45 7.57 9.25
C ASN A 228 -23.67 7.97 7.98
N LEU A 229 -22.42 8.40 8.13
CA LEU A 229 -21.53 8.66 7.00
C LEU A 229 -21.16 7.37 6.26
N ALA A 230 -20.73 6.34 6.98
CA ALA A 230 -20.32 5.05 6.42
C ALA A 230 -21.45 4.32 5.67
N THR A 231 -22.71 4.65 5.97
CA THR A 231 -23.90 4.12 5.27
C THR A 231 -24.44 5.04 4.18
N SER A 232 -23.92 6.27 4.06
CA SER A 232 -24.25 7.19 2.97
C SER A 232 -23.49 6.80 1.70
N THR A 233 -24.13 6.03 0.82
CA THR A 233 -23.49 5.45 -0.38
C THR A 233 -23.36 6.41 -1.56
N ALA A 234 -24.02 7.58 -1.52
CA ALA A 234 -24.08 8.50 -2.66
C ALA A 234 -22.82 9.39 -2.83
N ASN A 235 -21.97 9.49 -1.80
CA ASN A 235 -20.83 10.39 -1.81
C ASN A 235 -19.59 9.66 -1.24
N LEU A 236 -18.67 9.29 -2.14
CA LEU A 236 -17.48 8.51 -1.80
C LEU A 236 -16.62 9.16 -0.69
N PRO A 237 -16.26 10.46 -0.76
CA PRO A 237 -15.57 11.14 0.34
C PRO A 237 -16.28 11.03 1.70
N LEU A 238 -17.60 11.23 1.74
CA LEU A 238 -18.36 11.12 3.00
C LEU A 238 -18.39 9.67 3.50
N ASN A 239 -18.63 8.73 2.61
CA ASN A 239 -18.66 7.30 2.92
C ASN A 239 -17.36 6.82 3.56
N LEU A 240 -16.23 7.09 2.88
CA LEU A 240 -14.90 6.74 3.39
C LEU A 240 -14.59 7.48 4.69
N SER A 241 -14.97 8.75 4.82
CA SER A 241 -14.75 9.50 6.07
C SER A 241 -15.40 8.81 7.27
N GLY A 242 -16.62 8.28 7.12
CA GLY A 242 -17.29 7.51 8.17
C GLY A 242 -16.50 6.29 8.62
N PHE A 243 -16.03 5.46 7.67
CA PHE A 243 -15.21 4.29 7.98
C PHE A 243 -13.85 4.65 8.59
N LEU A 244 -13.18 5.67 8.03
CA LEU A 244 -11.87 6.11 8.49
C LEU A 244 -11.94 6.68 9.92
N LEU A 245 -12.91 7.55 10.21
CA LEU A 245 -13.10 8.11 11.54
C LEU A 245 -13.49 7.03 12.56
N GLY A 246 -14.41 6.13 12.19
CA GLY A 246 -14.76 4.98 13.03
C GLY A 246 -13.55 4.12 13.38
N TYR A 247 -12.72 3.78 12.39
CA TYR A 247 -11.47 3.03 12.60
C TYR A 247 -10.49 3.78 13.50
N ILE A 248 -10.23 5.07 13.22
CA ILE A 248 -9.29 5.90 13.98
C ILE A 248 -9.71 6.03 15.44
N TYR A 249 -10.97 6.40 15.70
CA TYR A 249 -11.47 6.60 17.06
C TYR A 249 -11.50 5.28 17.85
N ARG A 250 -11.94 4.19 17.23
CA ARG A 250 -11.92 2.89 17.90
C ARG A 250 -10.50 2.41 18.20
N SER A 251 -9.56 2.67 17.28
CA SER A 251 -8.14 2.42 17.52
C SER A 251 -7.60 3.29 18.65
N ASN A 252 -8.06 4.55 18.78
CA ASN A 252 -7.67 5.43 19.87
C ASN A 252 -8.06 4.86 21.25
N GLU A 253 -9.24 4.25 21.36
CA GLU A 253 -9.76 3.67 22.60
C GLU A 253 -9.18 2.29 22.94
N SER A 254 -8.65 1.58 21.95
CA SER A 254 -8.04 0.27 22.17
C SER A 254 -6.81 0.41 23.07
N SER A 255 -6.75 -0.37 24.17
CA SER A 255 -5.58 -0.42 25.04
C SER A 255 -4.33 -0.87 24.26
N PRO A 256 -3.15 -0.35 24.61
CA PRO A 256 -1.88 -0.85 24.05
C PRO A 256 -1.65 -2.33 24.39
#